data_AF-A0A2T0WB79-F1
#
_entry.id   AF-A0A2T0WB79-F1
#
_cell.length_a   1.000
_cell.length_b   1.000
_cell.length_c   1.000
_cell.angle_alpha   90.00
_cell.angle_beta   90.00
_cell.angle_gamma   90.00
#
_symmetry.space_group_name_H-M   'P 1'
#
loop_
_entity.id
_entity.type
_entity.pdbx_description
1 polymer ?
#
loop_
_entity_poly.entity_id
_entity_poly.type
_entity_poly.pdbx_seq_one_letter_code
_entity_poly.pdbx_strand_id
1 'polypeptide(L)'
;MSKDFNIEGKKKIMAFTFKLPDVGEGMAEGEIVSWLVSEGDTVEEGDSIAEIQNDKSVEELASPVDGKIKKFLVEPGTVASVGDPIVEIDAEGDVSSDDEGTDSKEETDSKEAAASETEMSSEEAAAGTEKTDPAQSEGATSGDVVKTSDPSKRVLAMPSVRQHARDKDVDISLVEATGKGGRTTRDDIDNFLQGGGVKAETSEDKAEDKATKSSAPSAPSVSTSAKPFKSGRSDEETREKMSTTRKAISKAMVNSSLTIPSVSLFDEVDVTKLMAHRTKFKTIAAEQDVKLTFLPYVVKAVIAVMKKFPALNSSIDDTTDEVVYKNYFNIGIAADTEQGLYVPVVTDADKKSMFSIASEITELGGKAHEGKLKSSDMADGSISISNIGSVGGGWFTPIINYPEVAILGVGRIAKKAIVNDEGEVVAAPMLALSLVFDHRVIDGATGQKAMNELKRLLADPELLLMEG
;
A
#
# COMPACT_ATOMS: atom_id res chain seq x y z
N MET A 1 -84.57 -15.73 2.37
CA MET A 1 -83.94 -17.06 2.36
C MET A 1 -83.18 -17.18 1.07
N SER A 2 -81.84 -17.17 1.09
CA SER A 2 -80.96 -17.25 -0.09
C SER A 2 -81.15 -16.10 -1.11
N LYS A 3 -80.18 -15.73 -1.94
CA LYS A 3 -78.73 -15.94 -2.01
C LYS A 3 -78.31 -14.91 -3.07
N ASP A 4 -77.25 -14.13 -2.87
CA ASP A 4 -76.52 -13.60 -4.02
C ASP A 4 -75.03 -13.46 -3.71
N PHE A 5 -74.22 -13.77 -4.71
CA PHE A 5 -72.77 -13.89 -4.62
C PHE A 5 -72.12 -12.50 -4.63
N ASN A 6 -71.29 -12.20 -3.62
CA ASN A 6 -70.27 -11.18 -3.77
C ASN A 6 -68.99 -11.84 -4.30
N ILE A 7 -68.70 -11.67 -5.59
CA ILE A 7 -67.40 -12.06 -6.16
C ILE A 7 -66.45 -10.90 -5.87
N GLU A 8 -65.75 -11.02 -4.75
CA GLU A 8 -64.80 -10.02 -4.29
C GLU A 8 -63.60 -9.97 -5.26
N GLY A 9 -63.48 -8.87 -5.99
CA GLY A 9 -62.44 -8.67 -6.99
C GLY A 9 -61.07 -8.63 -6.34
N LYS A 10 -60.27 -9.69 -6.53
CA LYS A 10 -58.87 -9.73 -6.10
C LYS A 10 -58.10 -8.57 -6.75
N LYS A 11 -57.83 -7.53 -5.96
CA LYS A 11 -56.87 -6.48 -6.28
C LYS A 11 -55.52 -7.16 -6.56
N LYS A 12 -54.95 -6.91 -7.75
CA LYS A 12 -53.79 -7.67 -8.25
C LYS A 12 -52.50 -7.08 -7.68
N ILE A 13 -52.15 -7.51 -6.47
CA ILE A 13 -50.86 -7.22 -5.84
C ILE A 13 -49.76 -7.85 -6.71
N MET A 14 -48.77 -7.05 -7.11
CA MET A 14 -47.60 -7.48 -7.86
C MET A 14 -46.37 -7.30 -6.96
N ALA A 15 -45.59 -8.37 -6.77
CA ALA A 15 -44.34 -8.28 -6.04
C ALA A 15 -43.29 -7.60 -6.92
N PHE A 16 -42.82 -6.43 -6.50
CA PHE A 16 -41.69 -5.72 -7.08
C PHE A 16 -40.41 -6.23 -6.41
N THR A 17 -39.52 -6.83 -7.19
CA THR A 17 -38.20 -7.25 -6.70
C THR A 17 -37.25 -6.07 -6.82
N PHE A 18 -36.96 -5.40 -5.72
CA PHE A 18 -35.95 -4.35 -5.70
C PHE A 18 -34.56 -4.98 -5.75
N LYS A 19 -33.72 -4.40 -6.61
CA LYS A 19 -32.33 -4.81 -6.83
C LYS A 19 -31.40 -3.73 -6.29
N LEU A 20 -30.20 -4.14 -5.86
CA LEU A 20 -29.17 -3.20 -5.45
C LEU A 20 -28.83 -2.24 -6.61
N PRO A 21 -29.08 -0.92 -6.49
CA PRO A 21 -28.66 0.06 -7.49
C PRO A 21 -27.15 0.28 -7.44
N ASP A 22 -26.59 0.96 -8.45
CA ASP A 22 -25.22 1.46 -8.38
C ASP A 22 -25.15 2.58 -7.33
N VAL A 23 -24.37 2.35 -6.27
CA VAL A 23 -24.25 3.25 -5.11
C VAL A 23 -23.09 4.24 -5.27
N GLY A 24 -22.66 4.49 -6.51
CA GLY A 24 -21.68 5.52 -6.84
C GLY A 24 -20.25 5.03 -7.03
N GLU A 25 -19.48 5.81 -7.79
CA GLU A 25 -18.06 5.57 -8.14
C GLU A 25 -17.74 4.23 -8.85
N GLY A 26 -18.72 3.56 -9.47
CA GLY A 26 -18.49 2.37 -10.31
C GLY A 26 -18.08 1.13 -9.51
N MET A 27 -18.54 1.02 -8.27
CA MET A 27 -18.29 -0.11 -7.39
C MET A 27 -19.27 -1.26 -7.69
N ALA A 28 -18.76 -2.49 -7.76
CA ALA A 28 -19.54 -3.66 -8.18
C ALA A 28 -20.29 -4.37 -7.03
N GLU A 29 -19.95 -4.10 -5.77
CA GLU A 29 -20.43 -4.84 -4.59
C GLU A 29 -20.59 -3.92 -3.36
N GLY A 30 -21.54 -4.26 -2.46
CA GLY A 30 -21.78 -3.57 -1.20
C GLY A 30 -22.39 -4.50 -0.13
N GLU A 31 -22.09 -4.25 1.14
CA GLU A 31 -22.58 -5.07 2.28
C GLU A 31 -23.79 -4.42 2.94
N ILE A 32 -24.88 -5.16 3.13
CA ILE A 32 -26.07 -4.65 3.85
C ILE A 32 -25.78 -4.71 5.36
N VAL A 33 -25.59 -3.55 6.00
CA VAL A 33 -25.28 -3.43 7.44
C VAL A 33 -26.49 -3.74 8.29
N SER A 34 -27.61 -3.10 7.98
CA SER A 34 -28.87 -3.26 8.71
C SER A 34 -30.07 -2.89 7.83
N TRP A 35 -31.19 -3.58 8.06
CA TRP A 35 -32.49 -3.18 7.54
C TRP A 35 -33.14 -2.23 8.55
N LEU A 36 -33.57 -1.05 8.11
CA LEU A 36 -34.20 0.00 8.95
C LEU A 36 -35.70 -0.26 9.20
N VAL A 37 -36.23 -1.32 8.57
CA VAL A 37 -37.65 -1.65 8.41
C VAL A 37 -37.84 -3.16 8.54
N SER A 38 -39.03 -3.62 8.94
CA SER A 38 -39.34 -5.04 9.19
C SER A 38 -40.25 -5.65 8.12
N GLU A 39 -40.29 -6.98 8.05
CA GLU A 39 -41.25 -7.70 7.18
C GLU A 39 -42.70 -7.36 7.58
N GLY A 40 -43.47 -6.81 6.63
CA GLY A 40 -44.85 -6.36 6.81
C GLY A 40 -45.04 -4.84 6.97
N ASP A 41 -43.96 -4.09 7.19
CA ASP A 41 -43.98 -2.62 7.27
C ASP A 41 -44.35 -2.00 5.93
N THR A 42 -44.94 -0.79 6.00
CA THR A 42 -45.32 0.02 4.81
C THR A 42 -44.28 1.12 4.66
N VAL A 43 -43.76 1.29 3.46
CA VAL A 43 -42.75 2.30 3.09
C VAL A 43 -43.28 3.15 1.95
N GLU A 44 -42.96 4.44 1.97
CA GLU A 44 -43.25 5.39 0.89
C GLU A 44 -42.03 5.55 -0.04
N GLU A 45 -42.24 6.01 -1.27
CA GLU A 45 -41.14 6.32 -2.20
C GLU A 45 -40.18 7.37 -1.59
N GLY A 46 -38.90 7.00 -1.49
CA GLY A 46 -37.86 7.83 -0.85
C GLY A 46 -37.52 7.48 0.60
N ASP A 47 -38.29 6.61 1.29
CA ASP A 47 -37.98 6.19 2.67
C ASP A 47 -36.72 5.31 2.74
N SER A 48 -35.82 5.57 3.68
CA SER A 48 -34.62 4.75 3.92
C SER A 48 -34.97 3.36 4.45
N ILE A 49 -34.71 2.32 3.66
CA ILE A 49 -35.01 0.92 3.99
C ILE A 49 -33.81 0.11 4.48
N ALA A 50 -32.59 0.48 4.08
CA ALA A 50 -31.37 -0.25 4.47
C ALA A 50 -30.17 0.69 4.57
N GLU A 51 -29.22 0.34 5.43
CA GLU A 51 -27.88 0.91 5.43
C GLU A 51 -26.94 -0.03 4.65
N ILE A 52 -26.29 0.49 3.60
CA ILE A 52 -25.26 -0.24 2.83
C ILE A 52 -23.90 0.34 3.20
N GLN A 53 -22.93 -0.53 3.47
CA GLN A 53 -21.53 -0.17 3.63
C GLN A 53 -20.71 -0.64 2.43
N ASN A 54 -19.93 0.28 1.87
CA ASN A 54 -18.88 0.01 0.88
C ASN A 54 -17.49 0.26 1.50
N ASP A 55 -16.41 0.13 0.73
CA ASP A 55 -15.01 0.26 1.21
C ASP A 55 -14.64 1.69 1.67
N LYS A 56 -15.54 2.69 1.50
CA LYS A 56 -15.30 4.11 1.80
C LYS A 56 -16.39 4.78 2.66
N SER A 57 -17.65 4.38 2.50
CA SER A 57 -18.83 5.07 3.03
C SER A 57 -19.88 4.09 3.56
N VAL A 58 -20.78 4.61 4.41
CA VAL A 58 -22.09 3.99 4.71
C VAL A 58 -23.15 4.92 4.13
N GLU A 59 -24.06 4.37 3.33
CA GLU A 59 -25.08 5.12 2.60
C GLU A 59 -26.46 4.49 2.83
N GLU A 60 -27.49 5.34 2.93
CA GLU A 60 -28.87 4.93 3.13
C GLU A 60 -29.53 4.61 1.78
N LEU A 61 -30.06 3.40 1.66
CA LEU A 61 -30.81 2.96 0.49
C LEU A 61 -32.28 3.33 0.65
N ALA A 62 -32.78 4.20 -0.22
CA ALA A 62 -34.19 4.59 -0.27
C ALA A 62 -35.07 3.57 -1.02
N SER A 63 -36.35 3.47 -0.65
CA SER A 63 -37.36 2.69 -1.38
C SER A 63 -37.69 3.36 -2.72
N PRO A 64 -37.71 2.62 -3.85
CA PRO A 64 -38.06 3.17 -5.16
C PRO A 64 -39.57 3.16 -5.44
N VAL A 65 -40.39 2.58 -4.55
CA VAL A 65 -41.85 2.42 -4.74
C VAL A 65 -42.59 2.46 -3.40
N ASP A 66 -43.81 2.99 -3.42
CA ASP A 66 -44.78 2.81 -2.35
C ASP A 66 -45.20 1.33 -2.23
N GLY A 67 -45.10 0.75 -1.03
CA GLY A 67 -45.53 -0.64 -0.85
C GLY A 67 -45.28 -1.23 0.52
N LYS A 68 -45.55 -2.54 0.64
CA LYS A 68 -45.29 -3.32 1.85
C LYS A 68 -44.13 -4.27 1.66
N ILE A 69 -43.22 -4.30 2.62
CA ILE A 69 -42.08 -5.21 2.58
C ILE A 69 -42.57 -6.63 2.81
N LYS A 70 -42.37 -7.48 1.80
CA LYS A 70 -42.88 -8.85 1.78
C LYS A 70 -41.87 -9.82 2.37
N LYS A 71 -40.60 -9.67 1.99
CA LYS A 71 -39.50 -10.57 2.39
C LYS A 71 -38.14 -9.98 2.03
N PHE A 72 -37.16 -10.14 2.91
CA PHE A 72 -35.75 -9.90 2.59
C PHE A 72 -35.12 -11.12 1.91
N LEU A 73 -34.35 -10.91 0.84
CA LEU A 73 -33.63 -11.96 0.13
C LEU A 73 -32.16 -12.07 0.56
N VAL A 74 -31.65 -11.03 1.24
CA VAL A 74 -30.27 -10.93 1.74
C VAL A 74 -30.30 -10.64 3.25
N GLU A 75 -29.58 -11.45 4.02
CA GLU A 75 -29.43 -11.27 5.48
C GLU A 75 -28.39 -10.17 5.77
N PRO A 76 -28.57 -9.34 6.83
CA PRO A 76 -27.56 -8.37 7.26
C PRO A 76 -26.18 -8.99 7.49
N GLY A 77 -25.12 -8.29 7.07
CA GLY A 77 -23.74 -8.79 7.05
C GLY A 77 -23.39 -9.64 5.82
N THR A 78 -24.16 -9.53 4.74
CA THR A 78 -23.92 -10.21 3.46
C THR A 78 -23.60 -9.20 2.37
N VAL A 79 -22.57 -9.50 1.57
CA VAL A 79 -22.19 -8.72 0.38
C VAL A 79 -23.11 -9.09 -0.79
N ALA A 80 -23.72 -8.10 -1.41
CA ALA A 80 -24.54 -8.22 -2.62
C ALA A 80 -23.89 -7.43 -3.77
N SER A 81 -24.06 -7.89 -5.00
CA SER A 81 -23.53 -7.22 -6.20
C SER A 81 -24.57 -6.27 -6.79
N VAL A 82 -24.13 -5.24 -7.53
CA VAL A 82 -25.04 -4.34 -8.25
C VAL A 82 -25.93 -5.14 -9.20
N GLY A 83 -27.25 -4.97 -9.06
CA GLY A 83 -28.28 -5.71 -9.80
C GLY A 83 -28.78 -7.00 -9.14
N ASP A 84 -28.22 -7.44 -8.00
CA ASP A 84 -28.76 -8.57 -7.22
C ASP A 84 -30.07 -8.20 -6.52
N PRO A 85 -31.05 -9.13 -6.43
CA PRO A 85 -32.34 -8.89 -5.77
C PRO A 85 -32.19 -8.92 -4.24
N ILE A 86 -32.50 -7.81 -3.58
CA ILE A 86 -32.27 -7.61 -2.14
C ILE A 86 -33.54 -7.71 -1.29
N VAL A 87 -34.68 -7.22 -1.79
CA VAL A 87 -35.97 -7.23 -1.09
C VAL A 87 -37.15 -7.33 -2.07
N GLU A 88 -38.20 -8.05 -1.67
CA GLU A 88 -39.50 -8.05 -2.36
C GLU A 88 -40.46 -7.07 -1.66
N ILE A 89 -41.02 -6.14 -2.44
CA ILE A 89 -42.00 -5.14 -1.99
C ILE A 89 -43.32 -5.39 -2.74
N ASP A 90 -44.43 -5.56 -2.03
CA ASP A 90 -45.77 -5.62 -2.63
C ASP A 90 -46.28 -4.19 -2.89
N ALA A 91 -46.28 -3.77 -4.16
CA ALA A 91 -46.65 -2.43 -4.61
C ALA A 91 -48.05 -2.40 -5.28
N GLU A 92 -48.75 -1.25 -5.19
CA GLU A 92 -50.08 -1.05 -5.78
C GLU A 92 -50.07 -0.21 -7.08
N GLY A 93 -49.42 -0.69 -8.14
CA GLY A 93 -49.73 -0.27 -9.52
C GLY A 93 -48.59 0.30 -10.37
N ASP A 94 -48.72 0.09 -11.68
CA ASP A 94 -47.94 0.59 -12.84
C ASP A 94 -46.71 1.50 -12.59
N VAL A 95 -45.52 0.95 -12.84
CA VAL A 95 -44.33 1.72 -13.29
C VAL A 95 -43.64 1.00 -14.45
N SER A 96 -43.39 1.73 -15.53
CA SER A 96 -42.68 1.25 -16.72
C SER A 96 -41.17 1.21 -16.50
N SER A 97 -40.52 0.24 -17.14
CA SER A 97 -39.10 0.34 -17.47
C SER A 97 -38.90 1.31 -18.64
N ASP A 98 -38.04 2.31 -18.48
CA ASP A 98 -37.10 2.82 -19.50
C ASP A 98 -36.34 4.03 -18.92
N ASP A 99 -35.01 4.00 -18.95
CA ASP A 99 -34.18 5.21 -19.04
C ASP A 99 -32.93 4.89 -19.87
N GLU A 100 -32.98 5.22 -21.17
CA GLU A 100 -31.78 5.45 -21.95
C GLU A 100 -31.47 6.95 -21.92
N GLY A 101 -30.36 7.30 -21.27
CA GLY A 101 -29.36 8.26 -21.75
C GLY A 101 -29.79 9.68 -22.13
N THR A 102 -29.12 10.67 -21.55
CA THR A 102 -28.91 11.95 -22.24
C THR A 102 -27.48 12.45 -22.06
N ASP A 103 -26.81 12.65 -23.19
CA ASP A 103 -25.50 13.29 -23.34
C ASP A 103 -25.59 14.79 -23.01
N SER A 104 -24.54 15.35 -22.41
CA SER A 104 -24.28 16.79 -22.49
C SER A 104 -22.80 17.08 -22.53
N LYS A 105 -22.26 17.08 -23.75
CA LYS A 105 -21.09 17.87 -24.12
C LYS A 105 -21.32 19.36 -23.89
N GLU A 106 -20.34 20.02 -23.28
CA GLU A 106 -19.99 21.39 -23.67
C GLU A 106 -18.46 21.52 -23.74
N GLU A 107 -17.95 21.86 -24.92
CA GLU A 107 -16.54 22.24 -25.12
C GLU A 107 -16.40 23.75 -24.87
N THR A 108 -15.24 24.20 -24.40
CA THR A 108 -14.63 25.39 -25.04
C THR A 108 -13.11 25.41 -24.93
N ASP A 109 -12.48 25.73 -26.06
CA ASP A 109 -11.04 25.73 -26.33
C ASP A 109 -10.31 26.97 -25.76
N SER A 110 -9.06 26.81 -25.35
CA SER A 110 -8.03 27.84 -25.59
C SER A 110 -6.61 27.26 -25.67
N LYS A 111 -6.21 27.02 -26.91
CA LYS A 111 -4.86 27.13 -27.52
C LYS A 111 -4.12 28.45 -27.08
N GLU A 112 -2.81 28.72 -27.24
CA GLU A 112 -1.71 28.16 -28.07
C GLU A 112 -0.32 28.76 -27.65
N ALA A 113 0.80 28.05 -27.89
CA ALA A 113 2.17 28.56 -28.22
C ALA A 113 2.97 29.44 -27.20
N ALA A 114 4.31 29.60 -27.26
CA ALA A 114 5.45 28.95 -27.96
C ALA A 114 6.77 29.39 -27.25
N ALA A 115 7.73 28.52 -26.95
CA ALA A 115 8.87 28.01 -27.75
C ALA A 115 10.16 28.88 -27.79
N SER A 116 11.30 28.25 -27.46
CA SER A 116 12.68 28.40 -27.98
C SER A 116 13.58 27.48 -27.11
N GLU A 117 14.27 26.43 -27.59
CA GLU A 117 15.42 26.38 -28.54
C GLU A 117 16.66 27.17 -28.06
N THR A 118 17.94 26.75 -28.18
CA THR A 118 18.69 25.47 -28.40
C THR A 118 20.18 25.80 -28.03
N GLU A 119 21.03 24.92 -27.50
CA GLU A 119 22.20 24.22 -28.15
C GLU A 119 23.24 23.92 -27.04
N MET A 120 23.70 22.67 -26.88
CA MET A 120 24.97 22.11 -27.38
C MET A 120 26.29 22.80 -26.98
N SER A 121 27.15 22.03 -26.29
CA SER A 121 28.60 22.04 -26.51
C SER A 121 29.17 20.65 -26.21
N SER A 122 30.16 20.23 -26.99
CA SER A 122 30.68 18.85 -27.11
C SER A 122 32.19 18.76 -26.84
N GLU A 123 32.82 17.63 -27.25
CA GLU A 123 34.26 17.30 -27.24
C GLU A 123 34.89 16.96 -25.85
N GLU A 124 35.37 15.73 -25.60
CA GLU A 124 36.69 15.14 -25.94
C GLU A 124 37.87 15.72 -25.11
N ALA A 125 38.97 15.04 -24.74
CA ALA A 125 39.37 13.62 -24.61
C ALA A 125 40.70 13.62 -23.75
N ALA A 126 41.57 12.60 -23.57
CA ALA A 126 41.71 11.24 -24.11
C ALA A 126 42.59 10.35 -23.19
N ALA A 127 42.43 9.02 -23.32
CA ALA A 127 43.44 7.93 -23.36
C ALA A 127 44.61 7.83 -22.34
N GLY A 128 44.80 6.61 -21.80
CA GLY A 128 46.00 6.17 -21.07
C GLY A 128 45.99 4.67 -20.75
N THR A 129 46.52 3.84 -21.65
CA THR A 129 46.55 2.36 -21.55
C THR A 129 47.75 1.82 -20.75
N GLU A 130 47.58 0.69 -20.05
CA GLU A 130 48.59 -0.39 -20.12
C GLU A 130 48.02 -1.81 -19.86
N LYS A 131 48.75 -2.84 -20.29
CA LYS A 131 48.37 -4.27 -20.25
C LYS A 131 49.14 -5.00 -19.15
N THR A 132 48.57 -6.08 -18.61
CA THR A 132 49.25 -7.41 -18.53
C THR A 132 48.26 -8.55 -18.26
N ASP A 133 48.49 -9.65 -18.95
CA ASP A 133 48.08 -11.06 -18.74
C ASP A 133 49.42 -11.86 -18.94
N PRO A 134 49.58 -13.19 -18.71
CA PRO A 134 48.59 -14.22 -18.37
C PRO A 134 49.04 -15.28 -17.32
N ALA A 135 48.14 -16.23 -16.98
CA ALA A 135 48.46 -17.68 -16.92
C ALA A 135 47.21 -18.56 -16.66
N GLN A 136 47.30 -19.84 -17.06
CA GLN A 136 46.20 -20.80 -17.23
C GLN A 136 46.43 -22.07 -16.37
N SER A 137 45.36 -22.74 -15.95
CA SER A 137 45.41 -24.15 -15.51
C SER A 137 44.08 -24.86 -15.78
N GLU A 138 44.14 -26.09 -16.28
CA GLU A 138 42.99 -26.94 -16.59
C GLU A 138 42.68 -27.96 -15.47
N GLY A 139 41.48 -28.55 -15.50
CA GLY A 139 41.09 -29.69 -14.66
C GLY A 139 39.59 -29.99 -14.77
N ALA A 140 39.21 -31.07 -15.45
CA ALA A 140 37.81 -31.41 -15.75
C ALA A 140 37.37 -32.74 -15.12
N THR A 141 36.08 -32.86 -14.76
CA THR A 141 35.26 -34.08 -14.95
C THR A 141 33.75 -33.82 -14.78
N SER A 142 32.97 -34.24 -15.79
CA SER A 142 31.63 -34.88 -15.72
C SER A 142 30.39 -34.17 -15.11
N GLY A 143 29.28 -34.15 -15.88
CA GLY A 143 27.92 -34.12 -15.32
C GLY A 143 26.88 -33.27 -16.08
N ASP A 144 26.29 -33.84 -17.13
CA ASP A 144 25.20 -33.33 -17.98
C ASP A 144 24.14 -32.39 -17.35
N VAL A 145 23.93 -31.21 -17.97
CA VAL A 145 22.64 -30.44 -18.00
C VAL A 145 22.64 -29.44 -19.17
N VAL A 146 21.43 -29.13 -19.65
CA VAL A 146 21.10 -28.25 -20.79
C VAL A 146 21.84 -26.91 -20.77
N LYS A 147 22.55 -26.57 -21.86
CA LYS A 147 23.18 -25.25 -22.04
C LYS A 147 22.17 -24.20 -22.51
N THR A 148 21.79 -23.31 -21.60
CA THR A 148 21.41 -21.94 -21.94
C THR A 148 22.62 -21.19 -22.52
N SER A 149 22.37 -20.16 -23.34
CA SER A 149 23.42 -19.35 -23.97
C SER A 149 24.25 -18.58 -22.93
N ASP A 150 25.57 -18.74 -22.99
CA ASP A 150 26.52 -18.01 -22.13
C ASP A 150 26.91 -16.68 -22.80
N PRO A 151 26.48 -15.51 -22.29
CA PRO A 151 26.80 -14.20 -22.86
C PRO A 151 28.30 -13.84 -22.76
N SER A 152 29.10 -14.63 -22.04
CA SER A 152 30.54 -14.44 -21.84
C SER A 152 31.40 -14.97 -22.99
N LYS A 153 30.81 -15.74 -23.93
CA LYS A 153 31.55 -16.48 -24.96
C LYS A 153 32.15 -15.55 -26.02
N ARG A 154 33.45 -15.28 -25.91
CA ARG A 154 34.22 -14.40 -26.82
C ARG A 154 34.31 -14.97 -28.24
N VAL A 155 33.35 -14.67 -29.11
CA VAL A 155 33.37 -15.06 -30.53
C VAL A 155 34.50 -14.32 -31.27
N LEU A 156 35.39 -15.05 -31.98
CA LEU A 156 36.43 -14.44 -32.82
C LEU A 156 35.97 -14.33 -34.28
N ALA A 157 35.42 -13.18 -34.67
CA ALA A 157 34.99 -12.90 -36.05
C ALA A 157 35.50 -11.54 -36.53
N MET A 158 35.84 -11.45 -37.83
CA MET A 158 36.23 -10.20 -38.49
C MET A 158 35.02 -9.23 -38.59
N PRO A 159 35.21 -7.90 -38.61
CA PRO A 159 34.10 -6.94 -38.61
C PRO A 159 33.07 -7.14 -39.74
N SER A 160 33.54 -7.48 -40.95
CA SER A 160 32.67 -7.78 -42.10
C SER A 160 31.79 -9.02 -41.90
N VAL A 161 32.27 -10.03 -41.16
CA VAL A 161 31.52 -11.25 -40.82
C VAL A 161 30.45 -10.94 -39.75
N ARG A 162 30.77 -10.07 -38.79
CA ARG A 162 29.79 -9.57 -37.79
C ARG A 162 28.73 -8.63 -38.38
N GLN A 163 29.03 -7.95 -39.47
CA GLN A 163 28.04 -7.18 -40.21
C GLN A 163 27.11 -8.14 -40.97
N HIS A 164 27.67 -9.07 -41.74
CA HIS A 164 26.90 -10.09 -42.47
C HIS A 164 25.99 -10.95 -41.58
N ALA A 165 26.40 -11.26 -40.33
CA ALA A 165 25.54 -11.92 -39.35
C ALA A 165 24.29 -11.09 -38.99
N ARG A 166 24.47 -9.79 -38.72
CA ARG A 166 23.37 -8.85 -38.41
C ARG A 166 22.49 -8.57 -39.62
N ASP A 167 23.08 -8.45 -40.82
CA ASP A 167 22.36 -8.29 -42.09
C ASP A 167 21.52 -9.53 -42.46
N LYS A 168 21.70 -10.65 -41.74
CA LYS A 168 20.97 -11.92 -41.87
C LYS A 168 20.20 -12.33 -40.62
N ASP A 169 20.17 -11.47 -39.59
CA ASP A 169 19.52 -11.69 -38.30
C ASP A 169 19.94 -12.99 -37.59
N VAL A 170 21.22 -13.36 -37.74
CA VAL A 170 21.83 -14.55 -37.10
C VAL A 170 22.64 -14.12 -35.88
N ASP A 171 22.32 -14.68 -34.72
CA ASP A 171 23.22 -14.58 -33.56
C ASP A 171 24.51 -15.38 -33.80
N ILE A 172 25.59 -14.64 -34.00
CA ILE A 172 26.94 -15.17 -34.23
C ILE A 172 27.48 -15.97 -33.02
N SER A 173 26.85 -15.90 -31.84
CA SER A 173 27.19 -16.74 -30.68
C SER A 173 26.81 -18.21 -30.86
N LEU A 174 25.78 -18.47 -31.68
CA LEU A 174 25.21 -19.78 -31.99
C LEU A 174 25.88 -20.46 -33.21
N VAL A 175 26.63 -19.70 -34.01
CA VAL A 175 27.32 -20.20 -35.21
C VAL A 175 28.62 -20.92 -34.83
N GLU A 176 28.77 -22.17 -35.25
CA GLU A 176 30.00 -22.94 -35.07
C GLU A 176 31.11 -22.44 -35.99
N ALA A 177 32.31 -22.23 -35.45
CA ALA A 177 33.41 -21.56 -36.13
C ALA A 177 34.41 -22.55 -36.74
N THR A 178 34.44 -22.70 -38.06
CA THR A 178 35.35 -23.65 -38.74
C THR A 178 36.66 -23.01 -39.23
N GLY A 179 36.76 -21.68 -39.19
CA GLY A 179 37.93 -20.93 -39.69
C GLY A 179 39.21 -21.12 -38.89
N LYS A 180 40.35 -21.01 -39.59
CA LYS A 180 41.72 -21.19 -39.05
C LYS A 180 41.94 -20.37 -37.76
N GLY A 181 42.16 -21.08 -36.66
CA GLY A 181 42.33 -20.49 -35.33
C GLY A 181 41.03 -20.23 -34.56
N GLY A 182 39.96 -21.01 -34.82
CA GLY A 182 38.68 -20.91 -34.11
C GLY A 182 37.91 -19.64 -34.45
N ARG A 183 38.00 -19.17 -35.71
CA ARG A 183 37.35 -17.93 -36.16
C ARG A 183 36.11 -18.22 -36.98
N THR A 184 35.02 -17.52 -36.69
CA THR A 184 33.81 -17.60 -37.52
C THR A 184 34.06 -16.91 -38.86
N THR A 185 33.77 -17.62 -39.94
CA THR A 185 33.89 -17.16 -41.33
C THR A 185 32.52 -16.74 -41.89
N ARG A 186 32.50 -16.20 -43.10
CA ARG A 186 31.24 -15.89 -43.80
C ARG A 186 30.48 -17.18 -44.14
N ASP A 187 31.21 -18.18 -44.61
CA ASP A 187 30.66 -19.48 -45.01
C ASP A 187 30.02 -20.21 -43.82
N ASP A 188 30.55 -20.03 -42.59
CA ASP A 188 29.94 -20.58 -41.37
C ASP A 188 28.52 -20.02 -41.11
N ILE A 189 28.30 -18.71 -41.35
CA ILE A 189 26.99 -18.07 -41.22
C ILE A 189 26.05 -18.56 -42.33
N ASP A 190 26.53 -18.58 -43.57
CA ASP A 190 25.74 -19.02 -44.72
C ASP A 190 25.40 -20.52 -44.63
N ASN A 191 26.26 -21.34 -44.00
CA ASN A 191 25.99 -22.75 -43.67
C ASN A 191 25.02 -22.91 -42.50
N PHE A 192 25.09 -22.08 -41.46
CA PHE A 192 24.11 -22.07 -40.37
C PHE A 192 22.69 -21.76 -40.88
N LEU A 193 22.57 -20.83 -41.83
CA LEU A 193 21.32 -20.49 -42.53
C LEU A 193 20.82 -21.63 -43.43
N GLN A 194 21.71 -22.42 -44.05
CA GLN A 194 21.34 -23.56 -44.89
C GLN A 194 21.06 -24.85 -44.09
N GLY A 195 21.66 -24.99 -42.91
CA GLY A 195 21.63 -26.20 -42.08
C GLY A 195 20.35 -26.41 -41.25
N GLY A 196 19.36 -25.53 -41.37
CA GLY A 196 18.08 -25.70 -40.68
C GLY A 196 18.11 -25.34 -39.18
N GLY A 197 18.75 -24.23 -38.81
CA GLY A 197 18.41 -23.55 -37.56
C GLY A 197 16.93 -23.18 -37.54
N VAL A 198 16.25 -23.42 -36.41
CA VAL A 198 14.77 -23.33 -36.30
C VAL A 198 14.28 -21.95 -36.75
N LYS A 199 13.56 -21.94 -37.87
CA LYS A 199 13.02 -20.73 -38.49
C LYS A 199 11.77 -20.29 -37.72
N ALA A 200 11.75 -19.05 -37.25
CA ALA A 200 10.52 -18.43 -36.77
C ALA A 200 9.50 -18.35 -37.93
N GLU A 201 8.27 -18.81 -37.68
CA GLU A 201 7.19 -18.73 -38.67
C GLU A 201 6.60 -17.32 -38.71
N THR A 202 6.99 -16.55 -39.72
CA THR A 202 6.18 -15.44 -40.23
C THR A 202 5.22 -15.98 -41.29
N SER A 203 3.92 -15.81 -41.04
CA SER A 203 2.85 -16.12 -41.99
C SER A 203 2.00 -14.88 -42.26
N GLU A 204 2.11 -14.35 -43.47
CA GLU A 204 1.09 -13.50 -44.09
C GLU A 204 0.50 -14.29 -45.27
N ASP A 205 -0.81 -14.53 -45.26
CA ASP A 205 -1.59 -14.62 -46.49
C ASP A 205 -3.03 -14.14 -46.26
N LYS A 206 -3.74 -13.84 -47.36
CA LYS A 206 -4.92 -12.97 -47.40
C LYS A 206 -6.21 -13.55 -46.82
N ALA A 207 -6.86 -12.69 -46.03
CA ALA A 207 -8.30 -12.41 -45.96
C ALA A 207 -9.31 -13.44 -46.52
N GLU A 208 -10.11 -14.01 -45.61
CA GLU A 208 -11.57 -14.01 -45.77
C GLU A 208 -12.26 -13.83 -44.40
N ASP A 209 -13.43 -13.21 -44.38
CA ASP A 209 -14.04 -12.60 -43.18
C ASP A 209 -14.76 -13.61 -42.28
N LYS A 210 -14.34 -13.69 -41.00
CA LYS A 210 -15.21 -14.14 -39.90
C LYS A 210 -14.71 -13.70 -38.52
N ALA A 211 -15.41 -12.74 -37.93
CA ALA A 211 -15.13 -12.25 -36.59
C ALA A 211 -15.22 -13.34 -35.51
N THR A 212 -14.10 -13.63 -34.85
CA THR A 212 -14.07 -14.32 -33.55
C THR A 212 -12.95 -13.74 -32.69
N LYS A 213 -13.29 -13.21 -31.51
CA LYS A 213 -12.29 -12.73 -30.54
C LYS A 213 -11.41 -13.90 -30.10
N SER A 214 -10.10 -13.82 -30.31
CA SER A 214 -9.14 -14.77 -29.74
C SER A 214 -8.16 -14.01 -28.86
N SER A 215 -8.16 -14.36 -27.57
CA SER A 215 -7.32 -13.76 -26.54
C SER A 215 -5.84 -14.09 -26.75
N ALA A 216 -4.97 -13.09 -26.62
CA ALA A 216 -3.55 -13.33 -26.43
C ALA A 216 -3.33 -14.22 -25.18
N PRO A 217 -2.36 -15.14 -25.20
CA PRO A 217 -2.10 -16.01 -24.05
C PRO A 217 -1.58 -15.18 -22.88
N SER A 218 -2.37 -15.06 -21.82
CA SER A 218 -1.89 -14.51 -20.55
C SER A 218 -0.75 -15.37 -20.02
N ALA A 219 0.33 -14.72 -19.58
CA ALA A 219 1.32 -15.38 -18.76
C ALA A 219 0.61 -16.01 -17.55
N PRO A 220 0.99 -17.23 -17.10
CA PRO A 220 0.29 -17.90 -16.02
C PRO A 220 0.45 -17.08 -14.73
N SER A 221 -0.60 -16.35 -14.37
CA SER A 221 -0.69 -15.72 -13.06
C SER A 221 -0.70 -16.82 -12.01
N VAL A 222 0.35 -16.86 -11.19
CA VAL A 222 0.44 -17.76 -10.04
C VAL A 222 -0.47 -17.28 -8.92
N SER A 223 -1.78 -17.29 -9.19
CA SER A 223 -2.82 -17.17 -8.17
C SER A 223 -2.87 -18.48 -7.36
N THR A 224 -1.85 -18.68 -6.52
CA THR A 224 -1.88 -19.74 -5.50
C THR A 224 -2.96 -19.41 -4.48
N SER A 225 -4.20 -19.81 -4.79
CA SER A 225 -5.31 -19.77 -3.85
C SER A 225 -4.91 -20.52 -2.58
N ALA A 226 -4.95 -19.83 -1.45
CA ALA A 226 -4.49 -20.37 -0.19
C ALA A 226 -5.32 -21.61 0.18
N LYS A 227 -4.69 -22.78 0.22
CA LYS A 227 -5.37 -24.01 0.60
C LYS A 227 -5.79 -23.92 2.08
N PRO A 228 -7.04 -24.26 2.44
CA PRO A 228 -7.50 -24.15 3.82
C PRO A 228 -6.69 -25.05 4.75
N PHE A 229 -6.24 -24.51 5.88
CA PHE A 229 -5.45 -25.26 6.86
C PHE A 229 -6.27 -26.41 7.48
N LYS A 230 -5.74 -27.63 7.31
CA LYS A 230 -6.25 -28.87 7.89
C LYS A 230 -5.08 -29.61 8.56
N SER A 231 -5.25 -30.00 9.82
CA SER A 231 -4.34 -30.93 10.49
C SER A 231 -5.00 -32.28 10.70
N GLY A 232 -4.20 -33.29 11.06
CA GLY A 232 -4.70 -34.59 11.52
C GLY A 232 -5.10 -34.63 13.00
N ARG A 233 -5.24 -33.46 13.65
CA ARG A 233 -5.57 -33.32 15.08
C ARG A 233 -6.61 -32.20 15.32
N SER A 234 -7.62 -32.12 14.45
CA SER A 234 -8.73 -31.15 14.57
C SER A 234 -9.34 -31.08 15.96
N ASP A 235 -9.35 -32.20 16.67
CA ASP A 235 -10.01 -32.36 17.97
C ASP A 235 -9.18 -31.76 19.12
N GLU A 236 -7.90 -31.43 18.87
CA GLU A 236 -7.02 -30.65 19.73
C GLU A 236 -6.95 -29.16 19.32
N GLU A 237 -7.70 -28.74 18.29
CA GLU A 237 -7.70 -27.36 17.76
C GLU A 237 -8.91 -26.54 18.23
N THR A 238 -8.68 -25.30 18.67
CA THR A 238 -9.73 -24.28 18.78
C THR A 238 -9.72 -23.42 17.53
N ARG A 239 -10.90 -23.16 16.94
CA ARG A 239 -11.06 -22.33 15.74
C ARG A 239 -11.95 -21.13 16.05
N GLU A 240 -11.36 -19.94 15.93
CA GLU A 240 -12.04 -18.66 16.09
C GLU A 240 -12.13 -17.95 14.73
N LYS A 241 -13.26 -17.28 14.43
CA LYS A 241 -13.37 -16.44 13.24
C LYS A 241 -12.69 -15.10 13.51
N MET A 242 -11.86 -14.61 12.58
CA MET A 242 -11.34 -13.24 12.68
C MET A 242 -12.49 -12.22 12.63
N SER A 243 -12.47 -11.26 13.56
CA SER A 243 -13.33 -10.08 13.53
C SER A 243 -13.08 -9.23 12.27
N THR A 244 -14.05 -8.41 11.88
CA THR A 244 -13.95 -7.52 10.72
C THR A 244 -12.73 -6.59 10.83
N THR A 245 -12.51 -5.96 11.99
CA THR A 245 -11.30 -5.16 12.28
C THR A 245 -10.01 -5.96 12.07
N ARG A 246 -9.93 -7.21 12.54
CA ARG A 246 -8.74 -8.05 12.39
C ARG A 246 -8.49 -8.46 10.93
N LYS A 247 -9.55 -8.67 10.13
CA LYS A 247 -9.43 -8.88 8.68
C LYS A 247 -8.90 -7.63 7.96
N ALA A 248 -9.45 -6.46 8.28
CA ALA A 248 -9.02 -5.18 7.69
C ALA A 248 -7.54 -4.88 7.99
N ILE A 249 -7.13 -5.00 9.26
CA ILE A 249 -5.72 -4.90 9.67
C ILE A 249 -4.85 -5.93 8.92
N SER A 250 -5.32 -7.18 8.77
CA SER A 250 -4.57 -8.19 8.02
C SER A 250 -4.39 -7.82 6.54
N LYS A 251 -5.41 -7.26 5.87
CA LYS A 251 -5.33 -6.77 4.48
C LYS A 251 -4.31 -5.63 4.37
N ALA A 252 -4.40 -4.64 5.26
CA ALA A 252 -3.50 -3.48 5.30
C ALA A 252 -2.03 -3.84 5.59
N MET A 253 -1.78 -4.71 6.57
CA MET A 253 -0.43 -5.14 6.93
C MET A 253 0.23 -6.01 5.85
N VAL A 254 -0.55 -6.87 5.17
CA VAL A 254 -0.06 -7.65 4.02
C VAL A 254 0.24 -6.73 2.84
N ASN A 255 -0.63 -5.75 2.54
CA ASN A 255 -0.37 -4.76 1.49
C ASN A 255 0.93 -4.00 1.77
N SER A 256 1.06 -3.40 2.97
CA SER A 256 2.27 -2.69 3.39
C SER A 256 3.52 -3.56 3.27
N SER A 257 3.48 -4.81 3.73
CA SER A 257 4.65 -5.72 3.72
C SER A 257 5.03 -6.25 2.34
N LEU A 258 4.11 -6.27 1.37
CA LEU A 258 4.38 -6.73 0.00
C LEU A 258 4.75 -5.58 -0.94
N THR A 259 4.17 -4.40 -0.72
CA THR A 259 4.34 -3.22 -1.57
C THR A 259 5.55 -2.38 -1.18
N ILE A 260 5.86 -2.26 0.12
CA ILE A 260 6.95 -1.40 0.60
C ILE A 260 8.28 -2.19 0.74
N PRO A 261 9.35 -1.83 0.02
CA PRO A 261 10.72 -2.31 0.26
C PRO A 261 11.29 -1.66 1.53
N SER A 262 10.82 -2.11 2.70
CA SER A 262 11.15 -1.50 3.99
C SER A 262 12.58 -1.79 4.44
N VAL A 263 13.25 -0.77 4.97
CA VAL A 263 14.56 -0.89 5.64
C VAL A 263 14.45 -0.34 7.06
N SER A 264 15.10 -1.04 8.00
CA SER A 264 15.10 -0.72 9.43
C SER A 264 16.47 -0.26 9.90
N LEU A 265 16.55 0.91 10.52
CA LEU A 265 17.72 1.40 11.27
C LEU A 265 17.45 1.33 12.76
N PHE A 266 18.45 0.92 13.53
CA PHE A 266 18.39 0.79 14.98
C PHE A 266 19.50 1.63 15.61
N ASP A 267 19.13 2.62 16.43
CA ASP A 267 20.11 3.40 17.20
C ASP A 267 19.59 3.82 18.60
N GLU A 268 20.50 4.00 19.56
CA GLU A 268 20.17 4.33 20.95
C GLU A 268 20.60 5.75 21.29
N VAL A 269 19.88 6.37 22.23
CA VAL A 269 20.16 7.72 22.74
C VAL A 269 20.14 7.75 24.26
N ASP A 270 21.14 8.39 24.86
CA ASP A 270 21.12 8.73 26.29
C ASP A 270 20.08 9.83 26.51
N VAL A 271 19.05 9.50 27.28
CA VAL A 271 17.94 10.42 27.58
C VAL A 271 18.05 11.02 28.99
N THR A 272 19.24 11.08 29.60
CA THR A 272 19.46 11.65 30.94
C THR A 272 18.87 13.05 31.08
N LYS A 273 19.21 13.97 30.17
CA LYS A 273 18.68 15.34 30.18
C LYS A 273 17.17 15.37 29.95
N LEU A 274 16.67 14.58 29.00
CA LEU A 274 15.23 14.44 28.69
C LEU A 274 14.43 13.92 29.91
N MET A 275 14.95 12.94 30.64
CA MET A 275 14.34 12.43 31.87
C MET A 275 14.31 13.48 32.97
N ALA A 276 15.40 14.23 33.18
CA ALA A 276 15.44 15.33 34.14
C ALA A 276 14.45 16.45 33.77
N HIS A 277 14.46 16.88 32.51
CA HIS A 277 13.56 17.89 31.96
C HIS A 277 12.09 17.49 32.10
N ARG A 278 11.71 16.29 31.64
CA ARG A 278 10.35 15.78 31.81
C ARG A 278 9.95 15.69 33.29
N THR A 279 10.87 15.34 34.18
CA THR A 279 10.58 15.29 35.64
C THR A 279 10.29 16.68 36.21
N LYS A 280 11.06 17.71 35.80
CA LYS A 280 10.83 19.12 36.17
C LYS A 280 9.50 19.65 35.66
N PHE A 281 9.15 19.39 34.40
CA PHE A 281 7.92 19.92 33.79
C PHE A 281 6.66 19.08 34.07
N LYS A 282 6.80 17.84 34.57
CA LYS A 282 5.65 17.00 34.98
C LYS A 282 4.79 17.66 36.06
N THR A 283 5.39 18.37 37.01
CA THR A 283 4.63 19.06 38.08
C THR A 283 3.84 20.24 37.51
N ILE A 284 4.46 21.04 36.66
CA ILE A 284 3.82 22.19 35.99
C ILE A 284 2.69 21.72 35.05
N ALA A 285 2.89 20.61 34.33
CA ALA A 285 1.85 20.03 33.49
C ALA A 285 0.63 19.55 34.32
N ALA A 286 0.87 19.02 35.53
CA ALA A 286 -0.20 18.60 36.44
C ALA A 286 -1.02 19.77 37.01
N GLU A 287 -0.47 20.98 37.08
CA GLU A 287 -1.22 22.22 37.43
C GLU A 287 -2.22 22.63 36.32
N GLN A 288 -2.12 22.03 35.14
CA GLN A 288 -3.00 22.22 33.99
C GLN A 288 -3.79 20.94 33.62
N ASP A 289 -3.86 19.98 34.54
CA ASP A 289 -4.46 18.64 34.34
C ASP A 289 -3.83 17.80 33.19
N VAL A 290 -2.61 18.14 32.76
CA VAL A 290 -1.92 17.48 31.64
C VAL A 290 -0.95 16.39 32.09
N LYS A 291 -1.16 15.16 31.59
CA LYS A 291 -0.27 14.00 31.85
C LYS A 291 0.95 14.00 30.93
N LEU A 292 1.97 14.80 31.25
CA LEU A 292 3.21 14.83 30.46
C LEU A 292 3.97 13.48 30.51
N THR A 293 4.07 12.80 29.36
CA THR A 293 4.88 11.58 29.16
C THR A 293 6.12 11.88 28.31
N PHE A 294 6.81 10.85 27.78
CA PHE A 294 7.91 11.03 26.82
C PHE A 294 7.43 11.16 25.37
N LEU A 295 6.23 10.65 25.02
CA LEU A 295 5.73 10.69 23.65
C LEU A 295 5.62 12.12 23.05
N PRO A 296 5.15 13.15 23.78
CA PRO A 296 5.12 14.52 23.26
C PRO A 296 6.50 15.05 22.82
N TYR A 297 7.57 14.66 23.53
CA TYR A 297 8.94 15.01 23.16
C TYR A 297 9.38 14.30 21.89
N VAL A 298 9.02 13.03 21.71
CA VAL A 298 9.28 12.28 20.48
C VAL A 298 8.50 12.88 19.30
N VAL A 299 7.23 13.24 19.49
CA VAL A 299 6.41 13.93 18.48
C VAL A 299 7.09 15.23 18.04
N LYS A 300 7.49 16.12 18.96
CA LYS A 300 8.21 17.36 18.60
C LYS A 300 9.56 17.10 17.94
N ALA A 301 10.31 16.10 18.39
CA ALA A 301 11.58 15.74 17.75
C ALA A 301 11.38 15.24 16.30
N VAL A 302 10.37 14.39 16.08
CA VAL A 302 10.01 13.87 14.75
C VAL A 302 9.58 15.01 13.81
N ILE A 303 8.78 15.96 14.28
CA ILE A 303 8.37 17.14 13.48
C ILE A 303 9.58 17.97 13.03
N ALA A 304 10.52 18.26 13.95
CA ALA A 304 11.74 18.99 13.61
C ALA A 304 12.60 18.23 12.58
N VAL A 305 12.69 16.90 12.71
CA VAL A 305 13.36 16.03 11.74
C VAL A 305 12.66 16.07 10.38
N MET A 306 11.33 15.98 10.32
CA MET A 306 10.55 16.06 9.07
C MET A 306 10.72 17.40 8.36
N LYS A 307 10.72 18.52 9.11
CA LYS A 307 11.01 19.87 8.56
C LYS A 307 12.40 19.94 7.91
N LYS A 308 13.38 19.21 8.45
CA LYS A 308 14.77 19.14 7.94
C LYS A 308 14.96 18.09 6.83
N PHE A 309 14.14 17.04 6.81
CA PHE A 309 14.19 15.93 5.86
C PHE A 309 12.78 15.67 5.29
N PRO A 310 12.31 16.47 4.30
CA PRO A 310 10.93 16.40 3.80
C PRO A 310 10.52 15.05 3.21
N ALA A 311 11.47 14.20 2.80
CA ALA A 311 11.23 12.82 2.36
C ALA A 311 10.65 11.90 3.46
N LEU A 312 10.70 12.30 4.74
CA LEU A 312 10.00 11.62 5.84
C LEU A 312 8.54 12.10 6.00
N ASN A 313 8.13 13.15 5.27
CA ASN A 313 6.78 13.70 5.27
C ASN A 313 6.15 13.57 3.87
N SER A 314 6.18 12.36 3.31
CA SER A 314 5.60 12.07 2.01
C SER A 314 4.82 10.75 2.00
N SER A 315 4.12 10.51 0.90
CA SER A 315 3.52 9.24 0.52
C SER A 315 3.90 8.94 -0.93
N ILE A 316 3.88 7.66 -1.34
CA ILE A 316 3.90 7.29 -2.76
C ILE A 316 2.45 7.12 -3.20
N ASP A 317 2.10 7.68 -4.34
CA ASP A 317 0.90 7.31 -5.08
C ASP A 317 1.28 6.27 -6.14
N ASP A 318 1.07 4.99 -5.82
CA ASP A 318 1.34 3.85 -6.71
C ASP A 318 0.43 3.83 -7.97
N THR A 319 -0.54 4.77 -8.10
CA THR A 319 -1.40 4.88 -9.30
C THR A 319 -0.89 5.90 -10.33
N THR A 320 -0.11 6.89 -9.89
CA THR A 320 0.47 7.96 -10.73
C THR A 320 1.99 7.91 -10.81
N ASP A 321 2.63 7.01 -10.04
CA ASP A 321 4.08 6.93 -9.82
C ASP A 321 4.68 8.22 -9.20
N GLU A 322 3.89 9.00 -8.46
CA GLU A 322 4.29 10.26 -7.84
C GLU A 322 4.68 10.14 -6.35
N VAL A 323 5.66 10.96 -5.92
CA VAL A 323 5.98 11.17 -4.50
C VAL A 323 5.27 12.42 -4.01
N VAL A 324 4.20 12.22 -3.23
CA VAL A 324 3.36 13.29 -2.68
C VAL A 324 3.98 13.82 -1.39
N TYR A 325 4.61 15.00 -1.46
CA TYR A 325 5.15 15.70 -0.29
C TYR A 325 4.06 16.48 0.45
N LYS A 326 3.98 16.27 1.78
CA LYS A 326 2.96 16.87 2.65
C LYS A 326 3.49 18.15 3.29
N ASN A 327 2.66 19.20 3.28
CA ASN A 327 2.96 20.49 3.93
C ASN A 327 2.26 20.68 5.29
N TYR A 328 1.64 19.61 5.80
CA TYR A 328 1.10 19.47 7.15
C TYR A 328 1.94 18.45 7.93
N PHE A 329 1.85 18.46 9.27
CA PHE A 329 2.64 17.60 10.15
C PHE A 329 1.72 16.83 11.10
N ASN A 330 1.19 15.72 10.61
CA ASN A 330 0.19 14.90 11.27
C ASN A 330 0.84 13.61 11.80
N ILE A 331 0.89 13.41 13.12
CA ILE A 331 1.67 12.30 13.69
C ILE A 331 0.74 11.20 14.21
N GLY A 332 0.76 10.05 13.55
CA GLY A 332 0.04 8.85 13.98
C GLY A 332 0.67 8.26 15.25
N ILE A 333 -0.15 7.88 16.23
CA ILE A 333 0.31 7.24 17.47
C ILE A 333 -0.36 5.87 17.58
N ALA A 334 0.40 4.81 17.36
CA ALA A 334 -0.14 3.45 17.41
C ALA A 334 -0.56 3.08 18.85
N ALA A 335 -1.84 2.78 19.02
CA ALA A 335 -2.47 2.40 20.27
C ALA A 335 -2.93 0.93 20.20
N ASP A 336 -2.40 0.12 21.11
CA ASP A 336 -2.82 -1.26 21.33
C ASP A 336 -4.12 -1.27 22.16
N THR A 337 -5.18 -1.91 21.66
CA THR A 337 -6.49 -2.01 22.33
C THR A 337 -7.02 -3.44 22.23
N GLU A 338 -7.99 -3.79 23.09
CA GLU A 338 -8.60 -5.14 23.07
C GLU A 338 -9.26 -5.50 21.72
N GLN A 339 -9.66 -4.49 20.94
CA GLN A 339 -10.32 -4.66 19.64
C GLN A 339 -9.33 -4.75 18.47
N GLY A 340 -8.09 -4.27 18.66
CA GLY A 340 -7.04 -4.30 17.65
C GLY A 340 -6.04 -3.15 17.79
N LEU A 341 -5.18 -3.01 16.79
CA LEU A 341 -4.26 -1.88 16.67
C LEU A 341 -4.96 -0.74 15.95
N TYR A 342 -5.03 0.43 16.59
CA TYR A 342 -5.53 1.67 16.00
C TYR A 342 -4.39 2.69 15.93
N VAL A 343 -4.42 3.59 14.94
CA VAL A 343 -3.41 4.65 14.79
C VAL A 343 -4.10 6.01 14.73
N PRO A 344 -4.59 6.53 15.87
CA PRO A 344 -5.08 7.90 15.92
C PRO A 344 -3.98 8.92 15.65
N VAL A 345 -4.34 10.03 14.99
CA VAL A 345 -3.43 11.03 14.45
C VAL A 345 -3.53 12.34 15.23
N VAL A 346 -2.40 12.79 15.77
CA VAL A 346 -2.25 14.14 16.30
C VAL A 346 -2.07 15.08 15.11
N THR A 347 -3.15 15.76 14.71
CA THR A 347 -3.18 16.66 13.56
C THR A 347 -2.35 17.93 13.83
N ASP A 348 -1.79 18.58 12.80
CA ASP A 348 -1.19 19.92 12.92
C ASP A 348 -0.21 20.06 14.12
N ALA A 349 0.57 18.99 14.38
CA ALA A 349 1.32 18.84 15.62
C ALA A 349 2.51 19.82 15.71
N ASP A 350 2.94 20.39 14.58
CA ASP A 350 3.91 21.48 14.50
C ASP A 350 3.36 22.77 15.13
N LYS A 351 2.07 23.09 14.92
CA LYS A 351 1.39 24.29 15.43
C LYS A 351 1.02 24.19 16.91
N LYS A 352 1.03 22.97 17.49
CA LYS A 352 0.57 22.69 18.85
C LYS A 352 1.71 22.82 19.89
N SER A 353 1.36 23.20 21.12
CA SER A 353 2.32 23.24 22.24
C SER A 353 2.62 21.82 22.76
N MET A 354 3.74 21.66 23.50
CA MET A 354 4.10 20.39 24.13
C MET A 354 2.99 19.83 25.05
N PHE A 355 2.28 20.71 25.77
CA PHE A 355 1.18 20.30 26.65
C PHE A 355 -0.11 20.02 25.86
N SER A 356 -0.39 20.79 24.79
CA SER A 356 -1.51 20.50 23.87
C SER A 356 -1.37 19.10 23.26
N ILE A 357 -0.18 18.77 22.75
CA ILE A 357 0.15 17.43 22.22
C ILE A 357 -0.03 16.35 23.32
N ALA A 358 0.41 16.61 24.55
CA ALA A 358 0.26 15.65 25.65
C ALA A 358 -1.20 15.39 26.04
N SER A 359 -2.05 16.41 26.04
CA SER A 359 -3.49 16.27 26.27
C SER A 359 -4.17 15.52 25.14
N GLU A 360 -3.88 15.86 23.89
CA GLU A 360 -4.49 15.24 22.71
C GLU A 360 -4.10 13.76 22.55
N ILE A 361 -2.83 13.40 22.79
CA ILE A 361 -2.40 11.99 22.87
C ILE A 361 -3.18 11.23 23.96
N THR A 362 -3.49 11.89 25.08
CA THR A 362 -4.25 11.28 26.18
C THR A 362 -5.73 11.11 25.80
N GLU A 363 -6.33 12.09 25.14
CA GLU A 363 -7.72 12.05 24.66
C GLU A 363 -7.91 11.00 23.56
N LEU A 364 -7.06 11.01 22.53
CA LEU A 364 -7.08 10.04 21.42
C LEU A 364 -6.80 8.62 21.92
N GLY A 365 -5.86 8.46 22.86
CA GLY A 365 -5.61 7.19 23.54
C GLY A 365 -6.84 6.68 24.31
N GLY A 366 -7.57 7.57 24.99
CA GLY A 366 -8.84 7.25 25.65
C GLY A 366 -9.91 6.79 24.65
N LYS A 367 -10.14 7.58 23.59
CA LYS A 367 -11.07 7.23 22.49
C LYS A 367 -10.73 5.88 21.84
N ALA A 368 -9.45 5.56 21.67
CA ALA A 368 -9.00 4.27 21.13
C ALA A 368 -9.41 3.10 22.04
N HIS A 369 -9.15 3.19 23.34
CA HIS A 369 -9.51 2.14 24.31
C HIS A 369 -11.03 2.02 24.50
N GLU A 370 -11.77 3.12 24.37
CA GLU A 370 -13.23 3.14 24.46
C GLU A 370 -13.94 2.72 23.15
N GLY A 371 -13.22 2.49 22.06
CA GLY A 371 -13.81 2.16 20.75
C GLY A 371 -14.56 3.33 20.09
N LYS A 372 -14.19 4.58 20.40
CA LYS A 372 -14.87 5.82 19.99
C LYS A 372 -14.08 6.68 18.99
N LEU A 373 -13.01 6.14 18.39
CA LEU A 373 -12.29 6.82 17.32
C LEU A 373 -13.17 6.92 16.08
N LYS A 374 -13.15 8.09 15.44
CA LYS A 374 -13.76 8.32 14.13
C LYS A 374 -12.73 8.04 13.03
N SER A 375 -13.20 7.81 11.80
CA SER A 375 -12.31 7.73 10.62
C SER A 375 -11.43 8.98 10.48
N SER A 376 -11.99 10.17 10.71
CA SER A 376 -11.27 11.45 10.75
C SER A 376 -10.17 11.52 11.80
N ASP A 377 -10.25 10.75 12.89
CA ASP A 377 -9.24 10.74 13.95
C ASP A 377 -8.01 9.89 13.56
N MET A 378 -8.05 9.17 12.42
CA MET A 378 -6.99 8.27 11.93
C MET A 378 -6.54 8.60 10.49
N ALA A 379 -7.10 9.65 9.89
CA ALA A 379 -6.80 10.07 8.52
C ALA A 379 -5.55 10.96 8.41
N ASP A 380 -5.05 11.14 7.19
CA ASP A 380 -4.01 12.11 6.82
C ASP A 380 -2.70 12.02 7.63
N GLY A 381 -2.33 10.82 8.07
CA GLY A 381 -1.05 10.57 8.73
C GLY A 381 0.15 10.95 7.86
N SER A 382 1.10 11.69 8.43
CA SER A 382 2.41 11.97 7.83
C SER A 382 3.40 10.84 8.09
N ILE A 383 3.52 10.47 9.37
CA ILE A 383 4.41 9.43 9.89
C ILE A 383 3.82 8.89 11.21
N SER A 384 3.89 7.58 11.39
CA SER A 384 3.44 6.91 12.61
C SER A 384 4.56 6.74 13.64
N ILE A 385 4.18 6.69 14.92
CA ILE A 385 5.02 6.29 16.05
C ILE A 385 4.39 5.06 16.70
N SER A 386 5.15 3.98 16.80
CA SER A 386 4.78 2.77 17.56
C SER A 386 5.62 2.67 18.82
N ASN A 387 5.01 2.48 19.99
CA ASN A 387 5.74 2.46 21.27
C ASN A 387 5.42 1.20 22.07
N ILE A 388 6.33 0.23 22.04
CA ILE A 388 6.28 -0.98 22.87
C ILE A 388 7.13 -0.86 24.15
N GLY A 389 7.79 0.27 24.37
CA GLY A 389 8.56 0.54 25.58
C GLY A 389 7.71 0.58 26.85
N SER A 390 6.43 0.92 26.72
CA SER A 390 5.41 0.86 27.78
C SER A 390 5.21 -0.56 28.35
N VAL A 391 5.25 -1.57 27.50
CA VAL A 391 5.14 -3.00 27.85
C VAL A 391 6.50 -3.67 28.04
N GLY A 392 7.59 -2.89 28.05
CA GLY A 392 8.95 -3.39 28.32
C GLY A 392 9.68 -3.98 27.12
N GLY A 393 9.18 -3.76 25.90
CA GLY A 393 9.85 -4.13 24.65
C GLY A 393 11.13 -3.32 24.40
N GLY A 394 12.05 -3.90 23.61
CA GLY A 394 13.30 -3.25 23.21
C GLY A 394 13.21 -2.75 21.77
N TRP A 395 14.16 -3.21 20.94
CA TRP A 395 14.12 -3.05 19.49
C TRP A 395 13.03 -3.91 18.85
N PHE A 396 12.47 -3.41 17.75
CA PHE A 396 11.52 -4.13 16.91
C PHE A 396 11.44 -3.46 15.54
N THR A 397 10.96 -4.19 14.54
CA THR A 397 10.70 -3.67 13.19
C THR A 397 9.19 -3.40 13.04
N PRO A 398 8.68 -2.22 13.39
CA PRO A 398 7.29 -1.86 13.08
C PRO A 398 7.02 -1.91 11.57
N ILE A 399 5.82 -2.36 11.19
CA ILE A 399 5.33 -2.29 9.81
C ILE A 399 4.76 -0.90 9.56
N ILE A 400 5.11 -0.29 8.43
CA ILE A 400 4.67 1.07 8.06
C ILE A 400 3.16 1.08 7.79
N ASN A 401 2.47 2.17 8.16
CA ASN A 401 1.06 2.36 7.88
C ASN A 401 0.89 2.95 6.47
N TYR A 402 0.85 2.09 5.43
CA TYR A 402 0.67 2.52 4.05
C TYR A 402 -0.58 3.43 3.90
N PRO A 403 -0.51 4.60 3.24
CA PRO A 403 0.54 5.06 2.31
C PRO A 403 1.64 5.95 2.93
N GLU A 404 1.82 5.98 4.25
CA GLU A 404 3.01 6.62 4.85
C GLU A 404 4.30 5.93 4.35
N VAL A 405 5.42 6.67 4.30
CA VAL A 405 6.73 6.13 3.91
C VAL A 405 7.64 5.78 5.09
N ALA A 406 7.22 6.03 6.33
CA ALA A 406 8.04 5.79 7.52
C ALA A 406 7.22 5.49 8.78
N ILE A 407 7.85 4.83 9.75
CA ILE A 407 7.32 4.63 11.10
C ILE A 407 8.47 4.57 12.11
N LEU A 408 8.29 5.24 13.25
CA LEU A 408 9.26 5.25 14.35
C LEU A 408 8.83 4.28 15.46
N GLY A 409 9.60 3.22 15.63
CA GLY A 409 9.53 2.32 16.78
C GLY A 409 10.28 2.86 18.00
N VAL A 410 9.58 3.02 19.11
CA VAL A 410 10.11 3.48 20.40
C VAL A 410 10.14 2.31 21.39
N GLY A 411 11.34 1.93 21.79
CA GLY A 411 11.58 0.89 22.80
C GLY A 411 11.58 1.43 24.23
N ARG A 412 11.83 0.55 25.21
CA ARG A 412 11.95 0.93 26.61
C ARG A 412 13.19 1.80 26.87
N ILE A 413 13.08 2.69 27.84
CA ILE A 413 14.25 3.33 28.45
C ILE A 413 14.85 2.35 29.47
N ALA A 414 16.11 1.96 29.29
CA ALA A 414 16.81 1.03 30.17
C ALA A 414 18.15 1.61 30.65
N LYS A 415 18.48 1.44 31.93
CA LYS A 415 19.83 1.76 32.42
C LYS A 415 20.84 0.78 31.83
N LYS A 416 21.85 1.30 31.15
CA LYS A 416 22.96 0.53 30.56
C LYS A 416 24.30 1.14 30.96
N ALA A 417 25.35 0.32 30.97
CA ALA A 417 26.71 0.83 31.01
C ALA A 417 27.10 1.34 29.62
N ILE A 418 27.49 2.61 29.53
CA ILE A 418 28.02 3.25 28.32
C ILE A 418 29.38 3.88 28.63
N VAL A 419 30.17 4.17 27.59
CA VAL A 419 31.35 5.01 27.71
C VAL A 419 30.94 6.44 27.43
N ASN A 420 31.20 7.39 28.34
CA ASN A 420 30.93 8.82 28.13
C ASN A 420 32.03 9.48 27.27
N ASP A 421 31.85 10.77 26.94
CA ASP A 421 32.83 11.55 26.17
C ASP A 421 34.20 11.70 26.87
N GLU A 422 34.25 11.49 28.19
CA GLU A 422 35.48 11.51 29.01
C GLU A 422 36.21 10.14 29.02
N GLY A 423 35.63 9.10 28.41
CA GLY A 423 36.18 7.74 28.36
C GLY A 423 35.82 6.87 29.57
N GLU A 424 34.96 7.34 30.47
CA GLU A 424 34.54 6.62 31.68
C GLU A 424 33.32 5.73 31.44
N VAL A 425 33.27 4.57 32.12
CA VAL A 425 32.11 3.67 32.08
C VAL A 425 31.05 4.16 33.08
N VAL A 426 29.98 4.75 32.57
CA VAL A 426 28.86 5.32 33.36
C VAL A 426 27.55 4.59 33.10
N ALA A 427 26.64 4.63 34.08
CA ALA A 427 25.31 4.01 33.96
C ALA A 427 24.26 5.04 33.49
N ALA A 428 23.92 5.02 32.21
CA ALA A 428 23.00 5.97 31.57
C ALA A 428 21.64 5.32 31.21
N PRO A 429 20.52 6.07 31.25
CA PRO A 429 19.23 5.65 30.71
C PRO A 429 19.23 5.75 29.17
N MET A 430 19.36 4.62 28.50
CA MET A 430 19.34 4.54 27.03
C MET A 430 17.92 4.25 26.53
N LEU A 431 17.45 5.06 25.58
CA LEU A 431 16.24 4.83 24.80
C LEU A 431 16.61 4.17 23.47
N ALA A 432 15.94 3.06 23.13
CA ALA A 432 16.09 2.37 21.85
C ALA A 432 15.11 2.93 20.80
N LEU A 433 15.61 3.26 19.60
CA LEU A 433 14.84 3.86 18.49
C LEU A 433 15.02 3.09 17.19
N SER A 434 13.92 2.53 16.66
CA SER A 434 13.90 1.81 15.38
C SER A 434 13.23 2.71 14.34
N LEU A 435 13.95 3.22 13.34
CA LEU A 435 13.32 3.95 12.22
C LEU A 435 13.18 2.99 11.05
N VAL A 436 11.93 2.73 10.64
CA VAL A 436 11.61 1.90 9.47
C VAL A 436 11.07 2.81 8.37
N PHE A 437 11.58 2.67 7.14
CA PHE A 437 11.20 3.52 6.01
C PHE A 437 11.14 2.76 4.68
N ASP A 438 10.37 3.30 3.74
CA ASP A 438 10.29 2.86 2.35
C ASP A 438 11.55 3.29 1.58
N HIS A 439 12.37 2.32 1.17
CA HIS A 439 13.61 2.59 0.43
C HIS A 439 13.37 2.99 -1.04
N ARG A 440 12.12 3.13 -1.50
CA ARG A 440 11.78 3.80 -2.76
C ARG A 440 11.92 5.33 -2.68
N VAL A 441 11.73 5.92 -1.48
CA VAL A 441 11.82 7.38 -1.26
C VAL A 441 13.03 7.77 -0.39
N ILE A 442 13.35 6.96 0.62
CA ILE A 442 14.35 7.31 1.64
C ILE A 442 15.56 6.39 1.49
N ASP A 443 16.68 6.94 1.00
CA ASP A 443 17.96 6.25 1.01
C ASP A 443 18.48 6.02 2.44
N GLY A 444 19.18 4.90 2.67
CA GLY A 444 19.80 4.60 3.97
C GLY A 444 20.70 5.71 4.54
N ALA A 445 21.39 6.49 3.70
CA ALA A 445 22.19 7.64 4.15
C ALA A 445 21.32 8.82 4.63
N THR A 446 20.14 9.01 4.04
CA THR A 446 19.15 10.02 4.47
C THR A 446 18.46 9.56 5.74
N GLY A 447 18.04 8.29 5.81
CA GLY A 447 17.49 7.67 7.02
C GLY A 447 18.44 7.76 8.22
N GLN A 448 19.74 7.48 8.04
CA GLN A 448 20.71 7.59 9.14
C GLN A 448 20.96 9.04 9.57
N LYS A 449 20.99 10.00 8.63
CA LYS A 449 21.09 11.44 8.98
C LYS A 449 19.87 11.91 9.78
N ALA A 450 18.68 11.47 9.41
CA ALA A 450 17.45 11.75 10.15
C ALA A 450 17.45 11.09 11.54
N MET A 451 17.90 9.84 11.67
CA MET A 451 18.07 9.17 12.97
C MET A 451 19.08 9.91 13.86
N ASN A 452 20.22 10.33 13.31
CA ASN A 452 21.23 11.11 14.05
C ASN A 452 20.66 12.44 14.56
N GLU A 453 19.83 13.11 13.76
CA GLU A 453 19.15 14.35 14.16
C GLU A 453 18.11 14.10 15.26
N LEU A 454 17.27 13.05 15.10
CA LEU A 454 16.30 12.63 16.11
C LEU A 454 16.99 12.34 17.45
N LYS A 455 18.13 11.64 17.42
CA LYS A 455 18.97 11.39 18.59
C LYS A 455 19.50 12.68 19.22
N ARG A 456 20.00 13.63 18.42
CA ARG A 456 20.48 14.93 18.92
C ARG A 456 19.39 15.67 19.70
N LEU A 457 18.18 15.74 19.14
CA LEU A 457 17.02 16.42 19.72
C LEU A 457 16.46 15.70 20.97
N LEU A 458 16.54 14.37 21.03
CA LEU A 458 16.11 13.59 22.20
C LEU A 458 17.17 13.52 23.31
N ALA A 459 18.46 13.65 22.97
CA ALA A 459 19.56 13.76 23.93
C ALA A 459 19.53 15.09 24.68
N ASP A 460 19.16 16.19 24.00
CA ASP A 460 19.03 17.52 24.62
C ASP A 460 17.67 18.18 24.33
N PRO A 461 16.72 18.13 25.28
CA PRO A 461 15.36 18.63 25.09
C PRO A 461 15.28 20.16 24.97
N GLU A 462 16.33 20.92 25.30
CA GLU A 462 16.34 22.38 25.11
C GLU A 462 16.37 22.74 23.61
N LEU A 463 16.93 21.87 22.76
CA LEU A 463 16.91 22.03 21.31
C LEU A 463 15.49 21.99 20.74
N LEU A 464 14.57 21.25 21.35
CA LEU A 464 13.16 21.18 20.95
C LEU A 464 12.41 22.52 21.14
N LEU A 465 12.93 23.42 21.98
CA LEU A 465 12.39 24.78 22.11
C LEU A 465 12.96 25.72 21.04
N MET A 466 14.19 25.46 20.58
CA MET A 466 14.92 26.30 19.64
C MET A 466 14.65 25.92 18.16
N GLU A 467 14.27 24.67 17.90
CA GLU A 467 14.18 24.08 16.56
C GLU A 467 12.84 23.36 16.24
N GLY A 468 11.94 23.22 17.22
CA GLY A 468 10.71 22.39 17.17
C GLY A 468 9.49 22.95 16.43
#